data_AF-A0A094GKI6-F1
#
_entry.id   AF-A0A094GKI6-F1
#
_cell.length_a   1.000
_cell.length_b   1.000
_cell.length_c   1.000
_cell.angle_alpha   90.00
_cell.angle_beta   90.00
_cell.angle_gamma   90.00
#
_symmetry.space_group_name_H-M   'P 1'
#
loop_
_entity.id
_entity.type
_entity.pdbx_description
1 polymer ?
#
loop_
_entity_poly.entity_id
_entity_poly.type
_entity_poly.pdbx_seq_one_letter_code
_entity_poly.pdbx_strand_id
1 'polypeptide(L)'
;MDVMGKVGGQLSKEVWPSFNRDICKKGKKPGLDDWPWAEKNVLIPLWKKLQKDHGVQLPPYSGELQPVVKKIVKNCVKPKYNFCNEDTLKEMKGCALQEAMGYVVSHLDISKKYGNEANCKKAAKALKSPSLWKWAKTVVVAFAKKVT
;
A
#
# COMPACT_ATOMS: atom_id res chain seq x y z
N MET A 1 -19.55 -2.47 3.81
CA MET A 1 -18.21 -1.94 3.49
C MET A 1 -17.29 -2.18 4.68
N ASP A 2 -16.47 -3.23 4.64
CA ASP A 2 -15.48 -3.56 5.71
C ASP A 2 -14.19 -4.16 5.09
N VAL A 3 -14.03 -4.02 3.78
CA VAL A 3 -12.92 -4.64 3.05
C VAL A 3 -11.60 -3.93 3.40
N MET A 4 -11.62 -2.61 3.60
CA MET A 4 -10.45 -1.83 4.04
C MET A 4 -10.01 -2.17 5.46
N GLY A 5 -10.96 -2.42 6.37
CA GLY A 5 -10.69 -2.92 7.72
C GLY A 5 -10.02 -4.29 7.68
N LYS A 6 -10.53 -5.20 6.84
CA LYS A 6 -9.96 -6.54 6.61
C LYS A 6 -8.56 -6.50 6.00
N VAL A 7 -8.29 -5.61 5.04
CA VAL A 7 -6.93 -5.42 4.49
C VAL A 7 -5.95 -4.93 5.55
N GLY A 8 -6.37 -3.92 6.33
CA GLY A 8 -5.56 -3.40 7.43
C GLY A 8 -5.21 -4.49 8.46
N GLY A 9 -6.22 -5.27 8.89
CA GLY A 9 -6.01 -6.39 9.80
C GLY A 9 -5.08 -7.47 9.24
N GLN A 10 -5.18 -7.77 7.95
CA GLN A 10 -4.33 -8.79 7.34
C GLN A 10 -2.89 -8.31 7.11
N LEU A 11 -2.67 -7.03 6.79
CA LEU A 11 -1.34 -6.41 6.77
C LEU A 11 -0.69 -6.45 8.16
N SER A 12 -1.43 -6.07 9.21
CA SER A 12 -0.97 -6.13 10.60
C SER A 12 -0.65 -7.56 11.04
N LYS A 13 -1.34 -8.57 10.51
CA LYS A 13 -1.06 -9.98 10.82
C LYS A 13 0.13 -10.52 10.03
N GLU A 14 0.18 -10.28 8.72
CA GLU A 14 1.10 -10.97 7.82
C GLU A 14 2.43 -10.24 7.64
N VAL A 15 2.45 -8.90 7.69
CA VAL A 15 3.62 -8.09 7.33
C VAL A 15 4.25 -7.42 8.54
N TRP A 16 3.43 -6.82 9.41
CA TRP A 16 3.92 -6.04 10.55
C TRP A 16 4.87 -6.80 11.49
N PRO A 17 4.67 -8.08 11.84
CA PRO A 17 5.58 -8.77 12.75
C PRO A 17 7.01 -8.84 12.21
N SER A 18 7.16 -9.08 10.91
CA SER A 18 8.49 -9.10 10.27
C SER A 18 9.06 -7.70 10.13
N PHE A 19 8.24 -6.71 9.78
CA PHE A 19 8.68 -5.32 9.67
C PHE A 19 9.18 -4.78 11.01
N ASN A 20 8.41 -5.00 12.09
CA ASN A 20 8.78 -4.59 13.43
C ASN A 20 10.07 -5.28 13.90
N ARG A 21 10.19 -6.60 13.72
CA ARG A 21 11.38 -7.36 14.13
C ARG A 21 12.63 -6.94 13.35
N ASP A 22 12.54 -6.85 12.03
CA ASP A 22 13.72 -6.75 11.17
C ASP A 22 14.17 -5.30 10.95
N ILE A 23 13.31 -4.31 11.22
CA ILE A 23 13.56 -2.89 10.97
C ILE A 23 13.41 -2.08 12.26
N CYS A 24 12.20 -2.04 12.84
CA CYS A 24 11.90 -1.12 13.94
C CYS A 24 12.65 -1.46 15.23
N LYS A 25 12.66 -2.73 15.64
CA LYS A 25 13.42 -3.20 16.81
C LYS A 25 14.95 -3.09 16.63
N LYS A 26 15.43 -2.87 15.41
CA LYS A 26 16.86 -2.59 15.14
C LYS A 26 17.20 -1.09 15.20
N GLY A 27 16.28 -0.25 15.70
CA GLY A 27 16.49 1.19 15.85
C GLY A 27 16.40 2.00 14.56
N LYS A 28 16.03 1.36 13.44
CA LYS A 28 15.84 2.04 12.15
C LYS A 28 14.55 2.85 12.18
N LYS A 29 14.54 3.99 11.48
CA LYS A 29 13.41 4.93 11.45
C LYS A 29 13.00 5.23 10.00
N PRO A 30 12.32 4.28 9.33
CA PRO A 30 11.85 4.50 7.97
C PRO A 30 10.91 5.70 7.91
N GLY A 31 11.01 6.48 6.84
CA GLY A 31 10.25 7.72 6.70
C GLY A 31 10.05 8.13 5.24
N LEU A 32 9.78 9.42 5.03
CA LEU A 32 9.51 9.97 3.70
C LEU A 32 10.62 9.67 2.69
N ASP A 33 11.88 9.67 3.12
CA ASP A 33 13.05 9.44 2.26
C ASP A 33 13.11 8.01 1.69
N ASP A 34 12.35 7.08 2.27
CA ASP A 34 12.22 5.71 1.74
C ASP A 34 11.19 5.62 0.62
N TRP A 35 10.43 6.69 0.33
CA TRP A 35 9.38 6.68 -0.68
C TRP A 35 9.88 6.26 -2.07
N PRO A 36 10.98 6.78 -2.63
CA PRO A 36 11.46 6.36 -3.95
C PRO A 36 11.75 4.84 -4.01
N TRP A 37 12.26 4.28 -2.92
CA TRP A 37 12.47 2.84 -2.81
C TRP A 37 11.14 2.09 -2.72
N ALA A 38 10.20 2.58 -1.89
CA ALA A 38 8.90 1.97 -1.69
C ALA A 38 8.05 1.98 -2.97
N GLU A 39 8.06 3.09 -3.72
CA GLU A 39 7.38 3.23 -5.01
C GLU A 39 7.89 2.18 -6.00
N LYS A 40 9.22 2.10 -6.16
CA LYS A 40 9.89 1.22 -7.14
C LYS A 40 9.75 -0.27 -6.78
N ASN A 41 9.90 -0.62 -5.51
CA ASN A 41 10.06 -2.02 -5.08
C ASN A 41 8.79 -2.62 -4.46
N VAL A 42 7.85 -1.79 -4.02
CA VAL A 42 6.61 -2.25 -3.38
C VAL A 42 5.40 -1.89 -4.22
N LEU A 43 5.14 -0.60 -4.44
CA LEU A 43 3.89 -0.16 -5.03
C LEU A 43 3.75 -0.58 -6.50
N ILE A 44 4.75 -0.28 -7.34
CA ILE A 44 4.71 -0.66 -8.76
C ILE A 44 4.64 -2.18 -8.94
N PRO A 45 5.45 -3.01 -8.25
CA PRO A 45 5.34 -4.46 -8.32
C PRO A 45 4.03 -5.00 -7.77
N LEU A 46 3.50 -4.46 -6.66
CA LEU A 46 2.18 -4.83 -6.13
C LEU A 46 1.10 -4.60 -7.18
N TRP A 47 1.11 -3.43 -7.83
CA TRP A 47 0.15 -3.10 -8.88
C TRP A 47 0.17 -4.12 -10.01
N LYS A 48 1.37 -4.46 -10.50
CA LYS A 48 1.58 -5.49 -11.53
C LYS A 48 1.13 -6.87 -11.06
N LYS A 49 1.39 -7.24 -9.81
CA LYS A 49 0.97 -8.54 -9.24
C LYS A 49 -0.54 -8.67 -9.14
N LEU A 50 -1.22 -7.63 -8.69
CA LEU A 50 -2.69 -7.61 -8.64
C LEU A 50 -3.29 -7.79 -10.04
N GLN A 51 -2.72 -7.13 -11.05
CA GLN A 51 -3.15 -7.29 -12.44
C GLN A 51 -2.83 -8.68 -13.01
N LYS A 52 -1.57 -9.13 -12.93
CA LYS A 52 -1.08 -10.36 -13.58
C LYS A 52 -1.48 -11.63 -12.83
N ASP A 53 -1.25 -11.68 -11.53
CA ASP A 53 -1.37 -12.91 -10.72
C ASP A 53 -2.81 -13.10 -10.23
N HIS A 54 -3.61 -12.03 -10.19
CA HIS A 54 -4.96 -12.04 -9.62
C HIS A 54 -6.06 -11.47 -10.54
N GLY A 55 -5.71 -11.01 -11.75
CA GLY A 55 -6.65 -10.51 -12.75
C GLY A 55 -7.43 -9.26 -12.33
N VAL A 56 -6.94 -8.54 -11.32
CA VAL A 56 -7.55 -7.31 -10.82
C VAL A 56 -7.34 -6.22 -11.88
N GLN A 57 -8.42 -5.65 -12.37
CA GLN A 57 -8.38 -4.51 -13.27
C GLN A 57 -8.02 -3.28 -12.45
N LEU A 58 -6.90 -2.64 -12.78
CA LEU A 58 -6.43 -1.43 -12.14
C LEU A 58 -6.05 -0.39 -13.20
N PRO A 59 -6.22 0.91 -12.93
CA PRO A 59 -5.66 1.98 -13.75
C PRO A 59 -4.17 1.76 -14.05
N PRO A 60 -3.67 2.17 -15.23
CA PRO A 60 -2.23 2.19 -15.50
C PRO A 60 -1.48 3.05 -14.47
N TYR A 61 -0.39 2.51 -13.92
CA TYR A 61 0.35 3.21 -12.87
C TYR A 61 0.96 4.53 -13.35
N SER A 62 1.73 4.52 -14.44
CA SER A 62 2.56 5.65 -14.89
C SER A 62 1.78 6.86 -15.44
N GLY A 63 0.49 6.73 -15.69
CA GLY A 63 -0.34 7.82 -16.22
C GLY A 63 -1.40 8.25 -15.21
N GLU A 64 -2.38 7.38 -14.98
CA GLU A 64 -3.57 7.72 -14.20
C GLU A 64 -3.28 7.73 -12.68
N LEU A 65 -2.56 6.73 -12.18
CA LEU A 65 -2.43 6.56 -10.72
C LEU A 65 -1.24 7.30 -10.10
N GLN A 66 -0.10 7.39 -10.80
CA GLN A 66 1.12 7.96 -10.24
C GLN A 66 0.93 9.40 -9.72
N PRO A 67 0.21 10.31 -10.41
CA PRO A 67 -0.06 11.64 -9.88
C PRO A 67 -0.86 11.61 -8.57
N VAL A 68 -1.84 10.71 -8.48
CA VAL A 68 -2.69 10.53 -7.29
C VAL A 68 -1.86 10.05 -6.11
N VAL A 69 -1.03 9.03 -6.33
CA VAL A 69 -0.14 8.47 -5.32
C VAL A 69 0.88 9.52 -4.86
N LYS A 70 1.49 10.26 -5.79
CA LYS A 70 2.43 11.35 -5.44
C LYS A 70 1.74 12.43 -4.61
N LYS A 71 0.50 12.80 -4.95
CA LYS A 71 -0.31 13.74 -4.16
C LYS A 71 -0.59 13.21 -2.75
N ILE A 72 -1.01 11.94 -2.64
CA ILE A 72 -1.23 11.27 -1.34
C ILE A 72 0.05 11.32 -0.51
N VAL A 73 1.19 10.93 -1.06
CA VAL A 73 2.46 10.93 -0.32
C VAL A 73 2.84 12.35 0.11
N LYS A 74 2.74 13.33 -0.79
CA LYS A 74 3.04 14.73 -0.49
C LYS A 74 2.16 15.29 0.64
N ASN A 75 0.87 14.96 0.66
CA ASN A 75 -0.08 15.51 1.61
C ASN A 75 -0.11 14.73 2.93
N CYS A 76 0.13 13.42 2.88
CA CYS A 76 -0.08 12.50 3.98
C CYS A 76 1.20 11.98 4.62
N VAL A 77 2.39 12.32 4.12
CA VAL A 77 3.66 11.87 4.70
C VAL A 77 4.53 13.08 5.01
N LYS A 78 4.71 13.36 6.31
CA LYS A 78 5.50 14.50 6.79
C LYS A 78 6.97 14.09 6.96
N PRO A 79 7.94 15.01 6.82
CA PRO A 79 9.37 14.69 7.03
C PRO A 79 9.68 14.10 8.42
N LYS A 80 8.90 14.45 9.43
CA LYS A 80 9.05 13.94 10.81
C LYS A 80 8.50 12.52 11.04
N TYR A 81 7.86 11.93 10.04
CA TYR A 81 7.19 10.64 10.21
C TYR A 81 8.19 9.50 10.29
N ASN A 82 7.92 8.62 11.27
CA ASN A 82 8.60 7.36 11.45
C ASN A 82 7.58 6.24 11.30
N PHE A 83 7.75 5.39 10.28
CA PHE A 83 6.81 4.30 10.00
C PHE A 83 6.89 3.15 11.02
N CYS A 84 7.78 3.24 12.00
CA CYS A 84 7.78 2.38 13.18
C CYS A 84 6.87 2.88 14.31
N ASN A 85 6.30 4.08 14.20
CA ASN A 85 5.34 4.62 15.16
C ASN A 85 3.91 4.34 14.69
N GLU A 86 3.13 3.62 15.51
CA GLU A 86 1.77 3.22 15.15
C GLU A 86 0.81 4.40 14.98
N ASP A 87 0.97 5.47 15.75
CA ASP A 87 0.11 6.66 15.63
C ASP A 87 0.41 7.44 14.34
N THR A 88 1.68 7.49 13.94
CA THR A 88 2.09 7.99 12.62
C THR A 88 1.43 7.15 11.51
N LEU A 89 1.46 5.82 11.61
CA LEU A 89 0.81 4.94 10.63
C LEU A 89 -0.72 5.13 10.58
N LYS A 90 -1.37 5.34 11.73
CA LYS A 90 -2.81 5.63 11.81
C LYS A 90 -3.14 6.97 11.15
N GLU A 91 -2.39 8.04 11.45
CA GLU A 91 -2.57 9.37 10.83
C GLU A 91 -2.40 9.29 9.31
N MET A 92 -1.31 8.65 8.86
CA MET A 92 -1.04 8.43 7.44
C MET A 92 -2.17 7.66 6.74
N LYS A 93 -2.65 6.57 7.37
CA LYS A 93 -3.75 5.77 6.82
C LYS A 93 -5.02 6.60 6.69
N GLY A 94 -5.38 7.37 7.71
CA GLY A 94 -6.55 8.24 7.69
C GLY A 94 -6.49 9.26 6.56
N CYS A 95 -5.37 9.99 6.44
CA CYS A 95 -5.15 10.95 5.38
C CYS A 95 -5.17 10.31 3.98
N ALA A 96 -4.45 9.19 3.80
CA ALA A 96 -4.37 8.52 2.50
C ALA A 96 -5.75 8.00 2.04
N LEU A 97 -6.58 7.52 2.98
CA LEU A 97 -7.95 7.12 2.69
C LEU A 97 -8.81 8.31 2.25
N GLN A 98 -8.69 9.45 2.94
CA GLN A 98 -9.44 10.66 2.61
C GLN A 98 -9.06 11.20 1.23
N GLU A 99 -7.77 11.29 0.91
CA GLU A 99 -7.29 11.71 -0.42
C GLU A 99 -7.73 10.74 -1.51
N ALA A 100 -7.61 9.43 -1.28
CA ALA A 100 -8.07 8.41 -2.23
C ALA A 100 -9.58 8.47 -2.45
N MET A 101 -10.38 8.68 -1.40
CA MET A 101 -11.82 8.88 -1.52
C MET A 101 -12.16 10.17 -2.29
N GLY A 102 -11.46 11.28 -2.00
CA GLY A 102 -11.64 12.52 -2.74
C GLY A 102 -11.34 12.37 -4.23
N TYR A 103 -10.31 11.57 -4.57
CA TYR A 103 -10.02 11.21 -5.95
C TYR A 103 -11.16 10.38 -6.59
N VAL A 104 -11.61 9.32 -5.90
CA VAL A 104 -12.73 8.46 -6.36
C VAL A 104 -14.00 9.27 -6.63
N VAL A 105 -14.34 10.20 -5.73
CA VAL A 105 -15.53 11.06 -5.87
C VAL A 105 -15.38 12.06 -7.02
N SER A 106 -14.18 12.59 -7.25
CA SER A 106 -13.92 13.51 -8.37
C SER A 106 -13.75 12.81 -9.72
N HIS A 107 -13.53 11.49 -9.72
CA HIS A 107 -13.30 10.66 -10.92
C HIS A 107 -14.23 9.45 -10.90
N LEU A 108 -15.54 9.70 -10.95
CA LEU A 108 -16.58 8.66 -10.89
C LEU A 108 -16.53 7.72 -12.09
N ASP A 109 -16.02 8.17 -13.23
CA ASP A 109 -15.81 7.37 -14.44
C ASP A 109 -14.77 6.26 -14.20
N ILE A 110 -13.61 6.60 -13.62
CA ILE A 110 -12.56 5.66 -13.21
C ILE A 110 -13.13 4.70 -12.16
N SER A 111 -13.87 5.24 -11.20
CA SER A 111 -14.48 4.45 -10.12
C SER A 111 -15.53 3.47 -10.65
N LYS A 112 -16.33 3.85 -11.65
CA LYS A 112 -17.28 2.93 -12.32
C LYS A 112 -16.54 1.86 -13.13
N LYS A 113 -15.49 2.26 -13.86
CA LYS A 113 -14.70 1.35 -14.70
C LYS A 113 -14.00 0.27 -13.89
N TYR A 114 -13.31 0.64 -12.81
CA TYR A 114 -12.48 -0.30 -12.03
C TYR A 114 -13.12 -0.74 -10.70
N GLY A 115 -14.11 -0.03 -10.17
CA GLY A 115 -14.76 -0.32 -8.88
C GLY A 115 -15.99 -1.22 -8.96
N ASN A 116 -16.24 -1.86 -10.10
CA ASN A 116 -17.38 -2.77 -10.27
C ASN A 116 -17.26 -4.01 -9.38
N GLU A 117 -18.40 -4.65 -9.07
CA GLU A 117 -18.48 -5.77 -8.13
C GLU A 117 -17.60 -6.96 -8.54
N ALA A 118 -17.55 -7.28 -9.84
CA ALA A 118 -16.74 -8.37 -10.36
C ALA A 118 -15.26 -8.13 -10.09
N ASN A 119 -14.78 -6.90 -10.29
CA ASN A 119 -13.40 -6.55 -10.01
C ASN A 119 -13.10 -6.48 -8.50
N CYS A 120 -14.05 -5.99 -7.69
CA CYS A 120 -13.96 -6.02 -6.22
C CYS A 120 -13.83 -7.45 -5.68
N LYS A 121 -14.54 -8.44 -6.26
CA LYS A 121 -14.41 -9.86 -5.90
C LYS A 121 -12.99 -10.39 -6.19
N LYS A 122 -12.39 -10.00 -7.31
CA LYS A 122 -11.01 -10.36 -7.65
C LYS A 122 -10.01 -9.75 -6.67
N ALA A 123 -10.16 -8.47 -6.34
CA ALA A 123 -9.32 -7.79 -5.34
C ALA A 123 -9.43 -8.47 -3.96
N ALA A 124 -10.65 -8.79 -3.52
CA ALA A 124 -10.88 -9.52 -2.27
C ALA A 124 -10.23 -10.91 -2.27
N LYS A 125 -10.25 -11.64 -3.39
CA LYS A 125 -9.57 -12.93 -3.53
C LYS A 125 -8.05 -12.78 -3.49
N ALA A 126 -7.50 -11.76 -4.14
CA ALA A 126 -6.07 -11.46 -4.11
C ALA A 126 -5.56 -11.26 -2.68
N LEU A 127 -6.32 -10.51 -1.88
CA LEU A 127 -6.01 -10.25 -0.46
C LEU A 127 -6.03 -11.50 0.41
N LYS A 128 -6.72 -12.56 -0.01
CA LYS A 128 -6.71 -13.86 0.66
C LYS A 128 -5.61 -14.79 0.16
N SER A 129 -4.85 -14.41 -0.87
CA SER A 129 -3.82 -15.26 -1.47
C SER A 129 -2.57 -15.36 -0.59
N PRO A 130 -2.15 -16.57 -0.18
CA PRO A 130 -0.90 -16.75 0.56
C PRO A 130 0.34 -16.30 -0.22
N SER A 131 0.31 -16.41 -1.56
CA SER A 131 1.43 -16.02 -2.42
C SER A 131 1.70 -14.50 -2.36
N LEU A 132 0.65 -13.69 -2.24
CA LEU A 132 0.77 -12.23 -2.12
C LEU A 132 1.49 -11.86 -0.81
N TRP A 133 1.09 -12.48 0.30
CA TRP A 133 1.68 -12.22 1.61
C TRP A 133 3.09 -12.80 1.75
N LYS A 134 3.36 -13.96 1.14
CA LYS A 134 4.73 -14.50 1.03
C LYS A 134 5.63 -13.51 0.29
N TRP A 135 5.17 -12.97 -0.84
CA TRP A 135 5.90 -11.93 -1.56
C TRP A 135 6.10 -10.67 -0.71
N ALA A 136 5.06 -10.18 -0.01
CA ALA A 136 5.17 -9.01 0.86
C ALA A 136 6.23 -9.19 1.97
N LYS A 137 6.34 -10.40 2.54
CA LYS A 137 7.41 -10.73 3.50
C LYS A 137 8.81 -10.66 2.87
N THR A 138 8.98 -11.09 1.62
CA THR A 138 10.28 -10.96 0.92
C THR A 138 10.67 -9.50 0.68
N VAL A 139 9.68 -8.63 0.44
CA VAL A 139 9.89 -7.18 0.32
C VAL A 139 10.38 -6.59 1.64
N VAL A 140 9.81 -7.00 2.78
CA VAL A 140 10.29 -6.55 4.10
C VAL A 140 11.76 -6.93 4.30
N VAL A 141 12.16 -8.15 3.93
CA VAL A 141 13.57 -8.59 4.03
C VAL A 141 14.47 -7.74 3.14
N ALA A 142 14.04 -7.46 1.90
CA ALA A 142 14.80 -6.60 0.98
C ALA A 142 14.91 -5.17 1.50
N PHE A 143 13.84 -4.63 2.10
CA PHE A 143 13.84 -3.30 2.69
C PHE A 143 14.77 -3.24 3.92
N ALA A 144 14.70 -4.24 4.79
CA ALA A 144 15.57 -4.35 5.95
C ALA A 144 17.05 -4.29 5.55
N LYS A 145 17.45 -4.98 4.46
CA LYS A 145 18.81 -4.92 3.90
C LYS A 145 19.20 -3.54 3.36
N LYS A 146 18.24 -2.77 2.83
CA LYS A 146 18.48 -1.40 2.33
C LYS A 146 18.73 -0.41 3.46
N VAL A 147 18.03 -0.58 4.58
CA VAL A 147 18.11 0.35 5.72
C VAL A 147 19.15 -0.05 6.76
N THR A 148 19.69 -1.27 6.70
CA THR A 148 20.86 -1.72 7.48
C THR A 148 22.14 -1.15 6.91
#